data_AF-A0A434G7V0-F1
#
_entry.id   AF-A0A434G7V0-F1
#
_cell.length_a   1.000
_cell.length_b   1.000
_cell.length_c   1.000
_cell.angle_alpha   90.00
_cell.angle_beta   90.00
_cell.angle_gamma   90.00
#
_symmetry.space_group_name_H-M   'P 1'
#
loop_
_entity.id
_entity.type
_entity.pdbx_description
1 polymer ?
#
loop_
_entity_poly.entity_id
_entity_poly.type
_entity_poly.pdbx_seq_one_letter_code
_entity_poly.pdbx_strand_id
1 'polypeptide(L)' 'IHPAQIEPANRAFSPSAEALAGARAIRDAFARPENAGKGVIALDGKMVERLHLAEAEKLLAKAAIIGA' A
#
# COMPACT_ATOMS: atom_id res chain seq x y z
N ILE A 1 -26.77 -3.38 -11.03
CA ILE A 1 -27.03 -2.84 -9.68
C ILE A 1 -27.85 -3.83 -8.84
N HIS A 2 -27.37 -5.07 -8.68
CA HIS A 2 -28.08 -6.18 -8.03
C HIS A 2 -27.26 -6.73 -6.84
N PRO A 3 -27.87 -7.18 -5.72
CA PRO A 3 -27.12 -7.66 -4.54
C PRO A 3 -26.11 -8.76 -4.82
N ALA A 4 -26.40 -9.66 -5.77
CA ALA A 4 -25.46 -10.71 -6.20
C ALA A 4 -24.14 -10.18 -6.80
N GLN A 5 -24.05 -8.88 -7.12
CA GLN A 5 -22.83 -8.25 -7.63
C GLN A 5 -21.87 -7.80 -6.51
N ILE A 6 -22.34 -7.70 -5.26
CA ILE A 6 -21.56 -7.16 -4.14
C ILE A 6 -20.32 -8.02 -3.87
N GLU A 7 -20.52 -9.32 -3.72
CA GLU A 7 -19.44 -10.24 -3.33
C GLU A 7 -18.37 -10.40 -4.45
N PRO A 8 -18.74 -10.57 -5.74
CA PRO A 8 -17.76 -10.53 -6.82
C PRO A 8 -17.00 -9.20 -6.92
N ALA A 9 -17.68 -8.06 -6.69
CA ALA A 9 -17.03 -6.75 -6.71
C ALA A 9 -16.02 -6.62 -5.54
N ASN A 10 -16.40 -7.00 -4.33
CA ASN A 10 -15.50 -6.96 -3.18
C ASN A 10 -14.26 -7.83 -3.42
N ARG A 11 -14.40 -9.06 -3.94
CA ARG A 11 -13.23 -9.89 -4.26
C ARG A 11 -12.33 -9.26 -5.33
N ALA A 12 -12.92 -8.63 -6.35
CA ALA A 12 -12.16 -8.07 -7.47
C ALA A 12 -11.40 -6.78 -7.11
N PHE A 13 -11.95 -5.99 -6.18
CA PHE A 13 -11.41 -4.65 -5.85
C PHE A 13 -10.80 -4.54 -4.46
N SER A 14 -10.94 -5.56 -3.61
CA SER A 14 -10.19 -5.62 -2.36
C SER A 14 -8.69 -5.66 -2.65
N PRO A 15 -7.87 -4.94 -1.87
CA PRO A 15 -6.41 -5.06 -1.96
C PRO A 15 -5.96 -6.50 -1.79
N SER A 16 -5.02 -6.96 -2.62
CA SER A 16 -4.40 -8.27 -2.44
C SER A 16 -3.41 -8.25 -1.26
N ALA A 17 -3.13 -9.43 -0.68
CA ALA A 17 -2.17 -9.56 0.40
C ALA A 17 -0.77 -9.07 0.00
N GLU A 18 -0.36 -9.32 -1.24
CA GLU A 18 0.91 -8.89 -1.82
C GLU A 18 0.97 -7.36 -1.95
N ALA A 19 -0.12 -6.72 -2.40
CA ALA A 19 -0.20 -5.27 -2.50
C ALA A 19 -0.06 -4.63 -1.11
N LEU A 20 -0.70 -5.19 -0.09
CA LEU A 20 -0.59 -4.72 1.29
C LEU A 20 0.81 -4.96 1.87
N ALA A 21 1.45 -6.09 1.55
CA ALA A 21 2.82 -6.38 1.95
C ALA A 21 3.81 -5.38 1.34
N GLY A 22 3.67 -5.09 0.04
CA GLY A 22 4.48 -4.08 -0.65
C GLY A 22 4.29 -2.69 -0.06
N ALA A 23 3.05 -2.27 0.21
CA ALA A 23 2.76 -0.99 0.84
C ALA A 23 3.39 -0.87 2.24
N ARG A 24 3.32 -1.92 3.06
CA ARG A 24 4.02 -1.98 4.36
C ARG A 24 5.53 -1.86 4.19
N ALA A 25 6.13 -2.60 3.25
CA ALA A 25 7.56 -2.54 2.99
C ALA A 25 8.02 -1.13 2.61
N ILE A 26 7.27 -0.43 1.76
CA ILE A 26 7.56 0.96 1.39
C ILE A 26 7.49 1.88 2.60
N ARG A 27 6.39 1.83 3.37
CA ARG A 27 6.20 2.64 4.58
C ARG A 27 7.33 2.41 5.58
N ASP A 28 7.62 1.15 5.87
CA ASP A 28 8.61 0.76 6.86
C ASP A 28 10.02 1.13 6.41
N ALA A 29 10.33 1.03 5.11
CA ALA A 29 11.62 1.46 4.56
C ALA A 29 11.84 2.97 4.72
N PHE A 30 10.80 3.79 4.54
CA PHE A 30 10.90 5.23 4.72
C PHE A 30 10.80 5.70 6.16
N ALA A 31 10.23 4.89 7.05
CA ALA A 31 10.23 5.14 8.50
C ALA A 31 11.61 4.94 9.14
N ARG A 32 12.56 4.32 8.43
CA ARG A 32 13.91 4.09 8.97
C ARG A 32 14.67 5.41 9.16
N PRO A 33 15.39 5.60 10.28
CA PRO A 33 16.13 6.83 10.56
C PRO A 33 17.12 7.23 9.46
N GLU A 34 17.80 6.28 8.84
CA GLU A 34 18.76 6.53 7.75
C GLU A 34 18.10 7.07 6.47
N ASN A 35 16.78 6.98 6.36
CA ASN A 35 15.99 7.48 5.25
C ASN A 35 15.21 8.76 5.59
N ALA A 36 15.38 9.28 6.82
CA ALA A 36 14.79 10.54 7.22
C ALA A 36 15.23 11.67 6.26
N GLY A 37 14.27 12.46 5.79
CA GLY A 37 14.51 13.57 4.86
C GLY A 37 14.82 13.14 3.41
N LYS A 38 14.96 11.85 3.09
CA LYS A 38 15.19 11.42 1.71
C LYS A 38 13.91 11.51 0.88
N GLY A 39 14.04 12.09 -0.32
CA GLY A 39 12.98 12.11 -1.33
C GLY A 39 12.83 10.78 -2.08
N VAL A 40 13.92 10.01 -2.14
CA VAL A 40 14.01 8.74 -2.87
C VAL A 40 14.91 7.74 -2.11
N ILE A 41 14.55 6.46 -2.14
CA ILE A 41 15.32 5.35 -1.54
C ILE A 41 15.39 4.15 -2.50
N ALA A 42 16.33 3.25 -2.27
CA ALA A 42 16.35 1.95 -2.91
C ALA A 42 15.64 0.91 -2.01
N LEU A 43 14.70 0.16 -2.57
CA LEU A 43 14.02 -0.97 -1.93
C LEU A 43 13.95 -2.12 -2.92
N ASP A 44 14.51 -3.28 -2.56
CA ASP A 44 14.56 -4.49 -3.41
C ASP A 44 15.08 -4.23 -4.83
N GLY A 45 16.13 -3.42 -4.94
CA GLY A 45 16.75 -3.04 -6.21
C GLY A 45 15.93 -2.05 -7.05
N LYS A 46 14.82 -1.53 -6.52
CA LYS A 46 13.96 -0.53 -7.19
C LYS A 46 14.11 0.83 -6.54
N MET A 47 13.99 1.87 -7.36
CA MET A 47 13.91 3.26 -6.89
C MET A 47 12.48 3.55 -6.42
N VAL A 48 12.34 4.02 -5.18
CA VAL A 48 11.05 4.35 -4.58
C VAL A 48 11.08 5.78 -4.04
N GLU A 49 10.09 6.57 -4.45
CA GLU A 49 9.96 8.00 -4.12
C GLU A 49 8.91 8.29 -3.05
N ARG A 50 8.86 9.54 -2.57
CA ARG A 50 7.84 10.03 -1.63
C ARG A 50 6.40 9.83 -2.11
N LEU A 51 6.15 9.96 -3.41
CA LEU A 51 4.86 9.66 -4.05
C LEU A 51 4.39 8.23 -3.72
N HIS A 52 5.28 7.25 -3.87
CA HIS A 52 4.97 5.85 -3.62
C HIS A 52 4.66 5.59 -2.13
N LEU A 53 5.29 6.33 -1.21
CA LEU A 53 4.90 6.27 0.22
C LEU A 53 3.46 6.76 0.42
N ALA A 54 3.10 7.90 -0.17
CA ALA A 54 1.74 8.43 -0.03
C ALA A 54 0.69 7.46 -0.60
N GLU A 55 1.00 6.78 -1.71
CA GLU A 55 0.14 5.73 -2.29
C GLU A 55 0.03 4.52 -1.36
N ALA A 56 1.15 4.06 -0.80
CA ALA A 56 1.19 2.96 0.15
C ALA A 56 0.37 3.25 1.41
N GLU A 57 0.54 4.44 2.01
CA GLU A 57 -0.22 4.88 3.18
C GLU A 57 -1.72 4.95 2.88
N LYS A 58 -2.11 5.48 1.72
CA LYS A 58 -3.50 5.52 1.27
C LYS A 58 -4.10 4.12 1.11
N LEU A 59 -3.34 3.17 0.56
CA LEU A 59 -3.78 1.78 0.41
C LEU A 59 -3.98 1.13 1.78
N LEU A 60 -3.02 1.28 2.69
CA LEU A 60 -3.10 0.73 4.04
C LEU A 60 -4.26 1.33 4.84
N ALA A 61 -4.50 2.63 4.71
CA ALA A 61 -5.63 3.29 5.33
C ALA A 61 -6.97 2.73 4.83
N LYS A 62 -7.10 2.51 3.50
CA LYS A 62 -8.29 1.86 2.92
C LYS A 62 -8.48 0.44 3.46
N ALA A 63 -7.41 -0.35 3.54
CA ALA A 63 -7.46 -1.71 4.06
C ALA A 63 -7.91 -1.74 5.52
N ALA A 64 -7.39 -0.83 6.36
CA ALA A 64 -7.79 -0.69 7.75
C ALA A 64 -9.29 -0.35 7.91
N ILE A 65 -9.85 0.50 7.04
CA ILE A 65 -11.29 0.85 7.06
C ILE A 65 -12.18 -0.37 6.80
N ILE A 66 -11.76 -1.28 5.91
CA ILE A 66 -12.55 -2.46 5.53
C ILE A 66 -12.18 -3.73 6.32
N GLY A 67 -11.24 -3.64 7.25
CA GLY A 67 -10.78 -4.78 8.07
C GLY A 67 -10.00 -5.85 7.30
N ALA A 68 -9.31 -5.46 6.22
CA ALA A 68 -8.50 -6.34 5.38
C ALA A 68 -7.07 -6.53 5.90
#